data_AF-A0A2T4UZM2-F1
#
_entry.id   AF-A0A2T4UZM2-F1
#
_cell.length_a   1.000
_cell.length_b   1.000
_cell.length_c   1.000
_cell.angle_alpha   90.00
_cell.angle_beta   90.00
_cell.angle_gamma   90.00
#
_symmetry.space_group_name_H-M   'P 1'
#
loop_
_entity.id
_entity.type
_entity.pdbx_description
1 polymer ?
#
loop_
_entity_poly.entity_id
_entity_poly.type
_entity_poly.pdbx_seq_one_letter_code
_entity_poly.pdbx_strand_id
1 'polypeptide(L)'
;MEKELEQFRQEAQRLRAGRAKGSGPFPEPLRAFAVRYLAQEMEKGETLKAVVERLGVSEPTLQAWRRGQTPGSKKVQSSEPKAAPLMPVVVRPPKAHAASPVATTFAVVSPQGWRVEGLGLEEAAQLLRRLAC
;
A
#
# COMPACT_ATOMS: atom_id res chain seq x y z
N MET A 1 -31.40 -0.14 -6.90
CA MET A 1 -30.13 -0.05 -6.16
C MET A 1 -30.27 -0.46 -4.69
N GLU A 2 -30.97 0.28 -3.82
CA GLU A 2 -31.05 -0.11 -2.39
C GLU A 2 -31.74 -1.47 -2.17
N LYS A 3 -32.89 -1.71 -2.80
CA LYS A 3 -33.58 -3.02 -2.76
C LYS A 3 -32.73 -4.18 -3.30
N GLU A 4 -31.91 -3.91 -4.32
CA GLU A 4 -31.03 -4.92 -4.94
C GLU A 4 -29.80 -5.20 -4.04
N LEU A 5 -29.32 -4.19 -3.31
CA LEU A 5 -28.24 -4.34 -2.32
C LEU A 5 -28.70 -5.17 -1.12
N GLU A 6 -29.94 -4.98 -0.67
CA GLU A 6 -30.54 -5.78 0.39
C GLU A 6 -30.73 -7.24 -0.04
N GLN A 7 -31.24 -7.47 -1.25
CA GLN A 7 -31.33 -8.80 -1.84
C GLN A 7 -29.96 -9.47 -1.96
N PHE A 8 -28.94 -8.73 -2.43
CA PHE A 8 -27.57 -9.20 -2.48
C PHE A 8 -27.05 -9.62 -1.09
N ARG A 9 -27.30 -8.81 -0.06
CA ARG A 9 -26.89 -9.13 1.32
C ARG A 9 -27.59 -10.38 1.83
N GLN A 10 -28.90 -10.52 1.59
CA GLN A 10 -29.67 -11.70 2.00
C GLN A 10 -29.18 -12.97 1.31
N GLU A 11 -28.94 -12.92 0.00
CA GLU A 11 -28.39 -14.05 -0.75
C GLU A 11 -26.95 -14.38 -0.33
N ALA A 12 -26.10 -13.37 -0.13
CA ALA A 12 -24.74 -13.55 0.36
C ALA A 12 -24.70 -14.15 1.77
N GLN A 13 -25.63 -13.74 2.65
CA GLN A 13 -25.78 -14.30 3.99
C GLN A 13 -26.31 -15.73 3.95
N ARG A 14 -27.33 -16.04 3.13
CA ARG A 14 -27.82 -17.40 2.91
C ARG A 14 -26.71 -18.32 2.41
N LEU A 15 -25.92 -17.83 1.45
CA LEU A 15 -24.76 -18.54 0.91
C LEU A 15 -23.63 -18.70 1.93
N ARG A 16 -23.56 -17.87 2.98
CA ARG A 16 -22.59 -17.98 4.08
C ARG A 16 -23.04 -18.94 5.17
N ALA A 17 -24.32 -18.89 5.53
CA ALA A 17 -24.91 -19.74 6.57
C ALA A 17 -24.85 -21.24 6.21
N GLY A 18 -24.85 -21.58 4.91
CA GLY A 18 -24.68 -22.95 4.43
C GLY A 18 -23.23 -23.39 4.17
N ARG A 19 -22.20 -22.61 4.54
CA ARG A 19 -20.81 -22.93 4.18
C ARG A 19 -20.15 -23.91 5.14
N ALA A 20 -20.18 -25.19 4.78
CA ALA A 20 -19.13 -26.12 5.19
C ALA A 20 -17.84 -25.88 4.38
N LYS A 21 -16.71 -26.40 4.87
CA LYS A 21 -15.41 -26.38 4.18
C LYS A 21 -15.58 -27.02 2.78
N GLY A 22 -15.61 -26.21 1.73
CA GLY A 22 -15.85 -26.66 0.35
C GLY A 22 -17.17 -26.18 -0.31
N SER A 23 -17.96 -25.33 0.35
CA SER A 23 -19.14 -24.72 -0.27
C SER A 23 -18.79 -23.96 -1.55
N GLY A 24 -19.61 -24.16 -2.59
CA GLY A 24 -19.37 -23.67 -3.95
C GLY A 24 -19.20 -22.14 -4.06
N PRO A 25 -18.67 -21.68 -5.21
CA PRO A 25 -18.41 -20.26 -5.46
C PRO A 25 -19.68 -19.41 -5.39
N PHE A 26 -19.50 -18.10 -5.15
CA PHE A 26 -20.58 -17.14 -5.36
C PHE A 26 -21.14 -17.25 -6.79
N PRO A 27 -22.48 -17.35 -6.95
CA PRO A 27 -23.16 -17.31 -8.25
C PRO A 27 -22.70 -16.13 -9.11
N GLU A 28 -22.63 -16.35 -10.42
CA GLU A 28 -22.22 -15.34 -11.40
C GLU A 28 -23.07 -14.05 -11.34
N PRO A 29 -24.41 -14.09 -11.20
CA PRO A 29 -25.23 -12.88 -11.13
C PRO A 29 -24.87 -11.98 -9.94
N LEU A 30 -24.55 -12.58 -8.78
CA LEU A 30 -24.14 -11.86 -7.59
C LEU A 30 -22.78 -11.17 -7.79
N ARG A 31 -21.83 -11.86 -8.43
CA ARG A 31 -20.52 -11.27 -8.73
C ARG A 31 -20.65 -10.11 -9.71
N ALA A 32 -21.43 -10.28 -10.77
CA ALA A 32 -21.69 -9.24 -11.77
C ALA A 32 -22.36 -8.00 -11.13
N PHE A 33 -23.33 -8.21 -10.24
CA PHE A 33 -23.94 -7.13 -9.46
C PHE A 33 -22.92 -6.38 -8.61
N ALA A 34 -22.10 -7.10 -7.83
CA ALA A 34 -21.10 -6.49 -6.95
C ALA A 34 -20.07 -5.64 -7.72
N VAL A 35 -19.64 -6.11 -8.91
CA VAL A 35 -18.71 -5.35 -9.77
C VAL A 35 -19.36 -4.11 -10.36
N ARG A 36 -20.61 -4.19 -10.82
CA ARG A 36 -21.38 -3.04 -11.32
C ARG A 36 -21.63 -2.00 -10.22
N TYR A 37 -22.01 -2.45 -9.03
CA TYR A 37 -22.22 -1.59 -7.87
C TYR A 37 -20.92 -0.86 -7.49
N LEU A 38 -19.79 -1.58 -7.47
CA LEU A 38 -18.48 -0.95 -7.23
C LEU A 38 -18.15 0.13 -8.25
N ALA A 39 -18.35 -0.14 -9.55
CA ALA A 39 -18.06 0.84 -10.59
C ALA A 39 -18.88 2.14 -10.40
N GLN A 40 -20.18 2.00 -10.12
CA GLN A 40 -21.07 3.14 -9.90
C GLN A 40 -20.74 3.94 -8.64
N GLU A 41 -20.32 3.29 -7.55
CA GLU A 41 -19.93 3.99 -6.32
C GLU A 41 -18.56 4.67 -6.47
N MET A 42 -17.61 4.05 -7.18
CA MET A 42 -16.33 4.68 -7.49
C MET A 42 -16.48 5.93 -8.37
N GLU A 43 -17.42 5.93 -9.32
CA GLU A 43 -17.76 7.14 -10.10
C GLU A 43 -18.30 8.28 -9.23
N LYS A 44 -18.94 7.96 -8.10
CA LYS A 44 -19.41 8.95 -7.11
C LYS A 44 -18.31 9.41 -6.15
N GLY A 45 -17.09 8.90 -6.28
CA GLY A 45 -15.95 9.21 -5.41
C GLY A 45 -15.92 8.42 -4.10
N GLU A 46 -16.72 7.35 -3.98
CA GLU A 46 -16.70 6.50 -2.80
C GLU A 46 -15.45 5.62 -2.74
N THR A 47 -15.07 5.24 -1.52
CA THR A 47 -13.90 4.39 -1.30
C THR A 47 -14.25 2.91 -1.47
N LEU A 48 -13.27 2.13 -1.96
CA LEU A 48 -13.40 0.67 -2.05
C LEU A 48 -13.78 0.05 -0.70
N LYS A 49 -13.23 0.56 0.40
CA LYS A 49 -13.52 0.10 1.76
C LYS A 49 -15.00 0.30 2.12
N ALA A 50 -15.57 1.48 1.85
CA ALA A 50 -16.99 1.75 2.10
C ALA A 50 -17.90 0.81 1.29
N VAL A 51 -17.55 0.54 0.03
CA VAL A 51 -18.29 -0.40 -0.82
C VAL A 51 -18.22 -1.83 -0.30
N VAL A 52 -17.04 -2.27 0.16
CA VAL A 52 -16.83 -3.59 0.76
C VAL A 52 -17.67 -3.79 2.02
N GLU A 53 -17.66 -2.81 2.93
CA GLU A 53 -18.49 -2.84 4.14
C GLU A 53 -19.99 -2.90 3.79
N ARG A 54 -20.42 -2.15 2.77
CA ARG A 54 -21.81 -2.18 2.31
C ARG A 54 -22.19 -3.51 1.65
N LEU A 55 -21.35 -4.10 0.81
CA LEU A 55 -21.63 -5.39 0.18
C LEU A 55 -21.46 -6.56 1.15
N GLY A 56 -20.71 -6.36 2.23
CA GLY A 56 -20.36 -7.40 3.19
C GLY A 56 -19.43 -8.45 2.60
N VAL A 57 -18.68 -8.17 1.52
CA VAL A 57 -17.74 -9.08 0.84
C VAL A 57 -16.32 -8.61 1.11
N SER A 58 -15.35 -9.53 1.29
CA SER A 58 -13.97 -9.11 1.55
C SER A 58 -13.35 -8.39 0.35
N GLU A 59 -12.49 -7.40 0.62
CA GLU A 59 -11.82 -6.61 -0.42
C GLU A 59 -11.05 -7.46 -1.45
N PRO A 60 -10.27 -8.49 -1.06
CA PRO A 60 -9.58 -9.34 -2.02
C PRO A 60 -10.55 -10.08 -2.96
N THR A 61 -11.72 -10.48 -2.47
CA THR A 61 -12.75 -11.15 -3.26
C THR A 61 -13.35 -10.21 -4.29
N LEU A 62 -13.67 -8.98 -3.89
CA LEU A 62 -14.24 -7.99 -4.79
C LEU A 62 -13.21 -7.56 -5.85
N GLN A 63 -11.94 -7.40 -5.48
CA GLN A 63 -10.86 -7.16 -6.44
C GLN A 63 -10.65 -8.32 -7.41
N ALA A 64 -10.73 -9.57 -6.95
CA ALA A 64 -10.63 -10.74 -7.82
C ALA A 64 -11.74 -10.75 -8.88
N TRP A 65 -12.99 -10.47 -8.48
CA TRP A 65 -14.12 -10.38 -9.42
C TRP A 65 -13.96 -9.22 -10.40
N ARG A 66 -13.47 -8.06 -9.96
CA ARG A 66 -13.14 -6.93 -10.84
C ARG A 66 -12.09 -7.32 -11.90
N ARG A 67 -11.13 -8.18 -11.55
CA ARG A 67 -10.10 -8.71 -12.46
C ARG A 67 -10.58 -9.91 -13.28
N GLY A 68 -11.86 -10.30 -13.19
CA GLY A 68 -12.42 -11.47 -13.87
C GLY A 68 -11.97 -12.82 -13.31
N GLN A 69 -11.29 -12.84 -12.16
CA GLN A 69 -10.80 -14.06 -11.51
C GLN A 69 -11.94 -14.68 -10.68
N THR A 70 -12.43 -15.84 -11.11
CA THR A 70 -13.55 -16.53 -10.44
C THR A 70 -13.23 -18.00 -10.20
N PRO A 71 -13.77 -18.63 -9.14
CA PRO A 71 -13.51 -20.06 -8.93
C PRO A 71 -14.22 -20.84 -10.04
N GLY A 72 -13.44 -21.44 -10.94
CA GLY A 72 -13.92 -22.08 -12.17
C GLY A 72 -13.46 -21.40 -13.46
N SER A 73 -12.96 -20.16 -13.42
CA SER A 73 -12.12 -19.68 -14.51
C SER A 73 -10.89 -20.59 -14.51
N LYS A 74 -10.72 -21.43 -15.55
CA LYS A 74 -9.42 -22.05 -15.82
C LYS A 74 -8.41 -20.94 -15.59
N LYS A 75 -7.35 -21.20 -14.80
CA LYS A 75 -6.12 -20.42 -14.95
C LYS A 75 -5.79 -20.58 -16.42
N VAL A 76 -6.32 -19.69 -17.27
CA VAL A 76 -5.59 -19.25 -18.44
C VAL A 76 -4.33 -18.78 -17.75
N GLN A 77 -3.29 -19.60 -17.81
CA GLN A 77 -1.94 -19.08 -17.81
C GLN A 77 -2.02 -18.01 -18.89
N SER A 78 -2.37 -16.79 -18.49
CA SER A 78 -2.16 -15.61 -19.28
C SER A 78 -0.67 -15.65 -19.47
N SER A 79 -0.31 -16.16 -20.64
CA SER A 79 0.99 -16.06 -21.26
C SER A 79 1.57 -14.73 -20.88
N GLU A 80 2.50 -14.79 -19.94
CA GLU A 80 3.23 -13.68 -19.35
C GLU A 80 2.34 -12.61 -18.70
N PRO A 81 2.79 -11.97 -17.61
CA PRO A 81 2.30 -10.63 -17.36
C PRO A 81 2.67 -9.84 -18.60
N LYS A 82 1.69 -9.52 -19.47
CA LYS A 82 1.88 -8.52 -20.52
C LYS A 82 2.26 -7.26 -19.77
N ALA A 83 3.56 -7.06 -19.62
CA ALA A 83 4.13 -5.94 -18.90
C ALA A 83 3.45 -4.72 -19.52
N ALA A 84 2.76 -3.94 -18.68
CA ALA A 84 2.28 -2.65 -19.12
C ALA A 84 3.49 -1.96 -19.79
N PRO A 85 3.31 -1.33 -20.97
CA PRO A 85 4.42 -0.69 -21.65
C PRO A 85 5.11 0.24 -20.67
N LEU A 86 6.41 0.04 -20.47
CA LEU A 86 7.19 0.83 -19.53
C LEU A 86 7.04 2.30 -19.93
N MET A 87 6.49 3.10 -19.02
CA MET A 87 6.40 4.54 -19.23
C MET A 87 7.79 5.13 -19.00
N PRO A 88 8.27 6.03 -19.88
CA PRO A 88 9.53 6.72 -19.66
C PRO A 88 9.45 7.54 -18.37
N VAL A 89 10.20 7.11 -17.36
CA VAL A 89 10.37 7.86 -16.12
C VAL A 89 11.53 8.82 -16.33
N VAL A 90 11.21 10.11 -16.39
CA VAL A 90 12.23 11.16 -16.35
C VAL A 90 12.67 11.32 -14.90
N VAL A 91 13.74 10.64 -14.53
CA VAL A 91 14.43 10.89 -13.26
C VAL A 91 15.11 12.25 -13.39
N ARG A 92 14.45 13.29 -12.87
CA ARG A 92 15.16 14.54 -12.61
C ARG A 92 16.09 14.26 -11.43
N PRO A 93 17.40 14.50 -11.54
CA PRO A 93 18.23 14.47 -10.35
C PRO A 93 17.56 15.39 -9.33
N PRO A 94 17.49 14.98 -8.04
CA PRO A 94 17.05 15.90 -7.00
C PRO A 94 17.83 17.18 -7.25
N LYS A 95 17.10 18.30 -7.41
CA LYS A 95 17.70 19.63 -7.56
C LYS A 95 18.81 19.64 -6.53
N ALA A 96 20.06 19.70 -6.99
CA ALA A 96 21.18 19.66 -6.07
C ALA A 96 20.93 20.84 -5.15
N HIS A 97 20.38 20.56 -3.97
CA HIS A 97 20.60 21.40 -2.83
C HIS A 97 22.11 21.40 -2.80
N ALA A 98 22.70 22.53 -3.24
CA ALA A 98 24.12 22.77 -3.18
C ALA A 98 24.54 22.13 -1.88
N ALA A 99 25.33 21.05 -1.97
CA ALA A 99 25.60 20.19 -0.82
C ALA A 99 25.89 21.17 0.31
N SER A 100 24.97 21.27 1.28
CA SER A 100 25.27 22.05 2.46
C SER A 100 26.55 21.40 2.92
N PRO A 101 27.68 22.13 2.94
CA PRO A 101 28.98 21.52 3.16
C PRO A 101 28.76 20.67 4.39
N VAL A 102 28.83 19.34 4.23
CA VAL A 102 28.71 18.43 5.36
C VAL A 102 29.92 18.80 6.18
N ALA A 103 29.72 19.71 7.13
CA ALA A 103 30.80 20.32 7.86
C ALA A 103 31.49 19.13 8.49
N THR A 104 32.76 18.93 8.13
CA THR A 104 33.54 17.83 8.70
C THR A 104 33.51 18.02 10.20
N THR A 105 32.76 17.16 10.87
CA THR A 105 32.63 17.19 12.32
C THR A 105 33.65 16.25 12.91
N PHE A 106 34.22 16.67 14.03
CA PHE A 106 35.23 15.96 14.77
C PHE A 106 34.64 15.48 16.09
N ALA A 107 35.20 14.39 16.60
CA ALA A 107 34.92 13.89 17.94
C ALA A 107 36.20 13.94 18.78
N VAL A 108 36.12 14.49 19.98
CA VAL A 108 37.20 14.50 20.96
C VAL A 108 36.90 13.45 22.02
N VAL A 109 37.82 12.51 22.20
CA VAL A 109 37.73 11.44 23.21
C VAL A 109 38.77 11.71 24.28
N SER A 110 38.34 11.73 25.54
CA SER A 110 39.25 11.96 26.67
C SER A 110 39.76 10.67 27.29
N PRO A 111 40.95 10.70 27.91
CA PRO A 111 41.44 9.59 28.71
C PRO A 111 40.55 9.25 29.92
N GLN A 112 39.74 10.21 30.38
CA GLN A 112 38.81 10.04 31.51
C GLN A 112 37.49 9.38 31.09
N GLY A 113 37.33 9.03 29.81
CA GLY A 113 36.20 8.24 29.31
C GLY A 113 35.02 9.03 28.76
N TRP A 114 35.14 10.35 28.60
CA TRP A 114 34.10 11.18 27.99
C TRP A 114 34.39 11.44 26.51
N ARG A 115 33.33 11.57 25.70
CA ARG A 115 33.40 11.80 24.25
C ARG A 115 32.45 12.92 23.85
N VAL A 116 32.96 13.90 23.11
CA VAL A 116 32.18 15.02 22.56
C VAL A 116 32.21 14.92 21.04
N GLU A 117 31.06 14.99 20.39
CA GLU A 117 30.90 14.84 18.93
C GLU A 117 30.30 16.08 18.29
N GLY A 118 30.35 16.15 16.96
CA GLY A 118 29.70 17.22 16.20
C GLY A 118 30.49 18.53 16.17
N LEU A 119 31.74 18.53 16.63
CA LEU A 119 32.55 19.74 16.73
C LEU A 119 33.12 20.14 15.37
N GLY A 120 33.08 21.43 15.05
CA GLY A 120 33.91 21.97 13.97
C GLY A 120 35.40 21.92 14.34
N LEU A 121 36.28 22.09 13.34
CA LEU A 121 37.73 22.09 13.54
C LEU A 121 38.17 23.08 14.63
N GLU A 122 37.65 24.31 14.60
CA GLU A 122 38.04 25.35 15.56
C GLU A 122 37.48 25.10 16.97
N GLU A 123 36.27 24.56 17.07
CA GLU A 123 35.68 24.18 18.35
C GLU A 123 36.48 23.04 18.99
N ALA A 124 36.89 22.05 18.19
CA ALA A 124 37.77 20.97 18.63
C ALA A 124 39.14 21.50 19.08
N ALA A 125 39.76 22.39 18.31
CA ALA A 125 41.05 23.00 18.66
C ALA A 125 40.95 23.83 19.95
N GLN A 126 39.87 24.61 20.12
CA GLN A 126 39.65 25.41 21.32
C GLN A 126 39.40 24.54 22.56
N LEU A 127 38.61 23.47 22.42
CA LEU A 127 38.37 22.50 23.47
C LEU A 127 39.69 21.84 23.91
N LEU A 128 40.49 21.36 22.96
CA LEU A 128 41.79 20.73 23.23
C LEU A 128 42.75 21.70 23.94
N ARG A 129 42.81 22.97 23.53
CA ARG A 129 43.65 23.98 24.19
C ARG A 129 43.26 24.24 25.65
N ARG A 130 41.97 24.17 25.98
CA ARG A 130 41.51 24.36 27.38
C ARG A 130 41.74 23.13 28.26
N LEU A 131 41.82 21.95 27.65
CA LEU A 131 42.01 20.69 28.37
C LEU A 131 43.48 20.28 28.49
N ALA A 132 44.33 20.74 27.58
CA ALA A 132 45.77 20.49 27.58
C ALA A 132 46.58 21.51 28.42
N CYS A 133 45.94 22.19 29.39
CA CYS A 133 46.64 22.93 30.43
C CYS A 133 47.34 21.98 31.40
#